data_AF-A0A656D838-F1
#
_entry.id   AF-A0A656D838-F1
#
_cell.length_a   1.000
_cell.length_b   1.000
_cell.length_c   1.000
_cell.angle_alpha   90.00
_cell.angle_beta   90.00
_cell.angle_gamma   90.00
#
_symmetry.space_group_name_H-M   'P 1'
#
loop_
_entity.id
_entity.type
_entity.pdbx_description
1 polymer ?
#
loop_
_entity_poly.entity_id
_entity_poly.type
_entity_poly.pdbx_seq_one_letter_code
_entity_poly.pdbx_strand_id
1 'polypeptide(L)'
;MLNRLKQDNLPDNVIVLLAENDYKFPIMDEISDFTLLAFVVHENRDIERFLNEVKRITKDKGKVVILEWKKQFEEAGPPYEERISQVDLVKILDKLDFSIVEQGDINQSHYKIICLKK
;
A
#
# COMPACT_ATOMS: atom_id res chain seq x y z
N MET A 1 4.20 -10.61 16.66
CA MET A 1 4.86 -10.07 15.45
C MET A 1 5.76 -8.89 15.76
N LEU A 2 5.25 -7.77 16.31
CA LEU A 2 6.05 -6.58 16.60
C LEU A 2 7.31 -6.84 17.46
N ASN A 3 7.17 -7.60 18.55
CA ASN A 3 8.31 -7.94 19.41
C ASN A 3 9.38 -8.77 18.69
N ARG A 4 9.00 -9.54 17.66
CA ARG A 4 9.94 -10.33 16.85
C ARG A 4 10.74 -9.40 15.92
N LEU A 5 10.06 -8.48 15.24
CA LEU A 5 10.71 -7.47 14.39
C LEU A 5 11.70 -6.60 15.19
N LYS A 6 11.40 -6.28 16.44
CA LYS A 6 12.29 -5.51 17.32
C LYS A 6 13.48 -6.30 17.87
N GLN A 7 13.45 -7.63 17.79
CA GLN A 7 14.53 -8.51 18.25
C GLN A 7 15.53 -8.82 17.13
N ASP A 8 15.14 -8.60 15.88
CA ASP A 8 16.04 -8.67 14.76
C ASP A 8 16.94 -7.43 14.80
N ASN A 9 18.24 -7.58 14.52
CA ASN A 9 19.22 -6.48 14.48
C ASN A 9 18.89 -5.51 13.33
N LEU A 10 17.84 -4.70 13.52
CA LEU A 10 17.36 -3.74 12.55
C LEU A 10 18.44 -2.66 12.37
N PRO A 11 18.64 -2.18 11.13
CA PRO A 11 19.46 -0.99 10.89
C PRO A 11 18.94 0.21 11.69
N ASP A 12 19.84 1.08 12.13
CA ASP A 12 19.51 2.26 12.96
C ASP A 12 18.49 3.22 12.30
N ASN A 13 18.36 3.16 10.97
CA ASN A 13 17.43 3.97 10.20
C ASN A 13 16.06 3.30 9.99
N VAL A 14 15.75 2.22 10.69
CA VAL A 14 14.45 1.53 10.63
C VAL A 14 13.71 1.69 11.96
N ILE A 15 12.56 2.34 11.91
CA ILE A 15 11.69 2.54 13.06
C ILE A 15 10.42 1.73 12.86
N VAL A 16 10.15 0.80 13.77
CA VAL A 16 8.94 -0.03 13.73
C VAL A 16 7.86 0.56 14.62
N LEU A 17 6.74 0.91 14.01
CA LEU A 17 5.58 1.49 14.70
C LEU A 17 4.41 0.52 14.63
N LEU A 18 3.67 0.43 15.74
CA LEU A 18 2.44 -0.34 15.79
C LEU A 18 1.27 0.58 15.45
N ALA A 19 0.57 0.28 14.36
CA ALA A 19 -0.66 0.99 14.01
C ALA A 19 -1.72 0.85 15.11
N GLU A 20 -2.54 1.87 15.33
CA GLU A 20 -3.67 1.77 16.27
C GLU A 20 -4.73 0.79 15.73
N ASN A 21 -4.93 0.82 14.41
CA ASN A 21 -5.70 -0.12 13.61
C ASN A 21 -5.32 0.08 12.13
N ASP A 22 -5.92 -0.69 11.23
CA ASP A 22 -5.66 -0.65 9.79
C ASP A 22 -5.84 0.75 9.18
N TYR A 23 -6.63 1.61 9.80
CA TYR A 23 -7.01 2.93 9.28
C TYR A 23 -6.44 4.10 10.08
N LYS A 24 -5.49 3.85 11.00
CA LYS A 24 -4.87 4.91 11.80
C LYS A 24 -3.41 4.60 12.16
N PHE A 25 -2.50 5.29 11.49
CA PHE A 25 -1.06 5.16 11.67
C PHE A 25 -0.55 6.22 12.68
N PRO A 26 0.27 5.85 13.69
CA PRO A 26 0.74 6.75 14.75
C PRO A 26 1.91 7.63 14.26
N ILE A 27 1.76 8.25 13.11
CA ILE A 27 2.74 9.16 12.49
C ILE A 27 2.05 10.42 11.99
N MET A 28 2.82 11.50 11.93
CA MET A 28 2.35 12.80 11.50
C MET A 28 1.90 12.78 10.04
N ASP A 29 0.98 13.68 9.73
CA ASP A 29 0.60 14.01 8.36
C ASP A 29 1.86 14.43 7.58
N GLU A 30 1.87 14.13 6.28
CA GLU A 30 2.90 14.62 5.35
C GLU A 30 4.35 14.38 5.79
N ILE A 31 4.61 13.23 6.40
CA ILE A 31 5.95 12.84 6.84
C ILE A 31 6.73 12.08 5.76
N SER A 32 6.01 11.38 4.86
CA SER A 32 6.59 10.46 3.90
C SER A 32 6.75 11.08 2.50
N ASP A 33 7.98 11.10 1.98
CA ASP A 33 8.27 11.43 0.57
C ASP A 33 7.96 10.23 -0.37
N PHE A 34 8.06 9.01 0.16
CA PHE A 34 7.87 7.76 -0.56
C PHE A 34 7.21 6.71 0.33
N THR A 35 6.02 6.26 -0.05
CA THR A 35 5.26 5.24 0.68
C THR A 35 5.15 3.96 -0.16
N LEU A 36 5.62 2.84 0.38
CA LEU A 36 5.53 1.52 -0.26
C LEU A 36 4.41 0.69 0.36
N LEU A 37 3.47 0.23 -0.47
CA LEU A 37 2.43 -0.73 -0.12
C LEU A 37 2.71 -2.03 -0.88
N ALA A 38 3.37 -2.98 -0.25
CA ALA A 38 3.71 -4.25 -0.87
C ALA A 38 2.78 -5.35 -0.37
N PHE A 39 1.83 -5.77 -1.22
CA PHE A 39 0.89 -6.87 -0.98
C PHE A 39 0.04 -6.70 0.29
N VAL A 40 -0.43 -5.48 0.56
CA VAL A 40 -1.19 -5.17 1.78
C VAL A 40 -2.53 -4.50 1.49
N VAL A 41 -2.76 -4.00 0.27
CA VAL A 41 -4.00 -3.29 -0.05
C VAL A 41 -5.18 -4.25 0.00
N HIS A 42 -5.00 -5.47 -0.51
CA HIS A 42 -6.03 -6.52 -0.50
C HIS A 42 -6.42 -7.02 0.90
N GLU A 43 -5.59 -6.80 1.93
CA GLU A 43 -5.89 -7.21 3.31
C GLU A 43 -6.94 -6.30 3.98
N ASN A 44 -7.22 -5.14 3.40
CA ASN A 44 -8.08 -4.12 3.99
C ASN A 44 -9.54 -4.29 3.57
N ARG A 45 -10.45 -4.38 4.55
CA ARG A 45 -11.90 -4.43 4.28
C ARG A 45 -12.43 -3.14 3.67
N ASP A 46 -11.89 -2.01 4.12
CA ASP A 46 -12.20 -0.67 3.59
C ASP A 46 -10.94 -0.05 2.96
N ILE A 47 -10.70 -0.44 1.70
CA ILE A 47 -9.53 -0.01 0.92
C ILE A 47 -9.50 1.51 0.78
N GLU A 48 -10.64 2.17 0.60
CA GLU A 48 -10.69 3.62 0.47
C GLU A 48 -10.24 4.33 1.75
N ARG A 49 -10.71 3.86 2.91
CA ARG A 49 -10.30 4.41 4.19
C ARG A 49 -8.81 4.17 4.47
N PHE A 50 -8.30 2.98 4.14
CA PHE A 50 -6.89 2.67 4.25
C PHE A 50 -6.03 3.59 3.36
N LEU A 51 -6.40 3.75 2.10
CA LEU A 51 -5.67 4.60 1.15
C LEU A 51 -5.77 6.09 1.47
N ASN A 52 -6.85 6.54 2.13
CA ASN A 52 -6.92 7.91 2.67
C ASN A 52 -5.92 8.11 3.82
N GLU A 53 -5.73 7.12 4.69
CA GLU A 53 -4.73 7.20 5.74
C GLU A 53 -3.29 7.18 5.16
N VAL A 54 -3.07 6.40 4.11
CA VAL A 54 -1.83 6.47 3.30
C VAL A 54 -1.64 7.85 2.67
N LYS A 55 -2.71 8.45 2.14
CA LYS A 55 -2.68 9.81 1.58
C LYS A 55 -2.33 10.84 2.65
N ARG A 56 -2.88 10.74 3.86
CA ARG A 56 -2.60 11.65 4.98
C ARG A 56 -1.12 11.70 5.33
N ILE A 57 -0.47 10.54 5.45
CA ILE A 57 0.95 10.47 5.85
C ILE A 57 1.92 10.84 4.72
N THR A 58 1.46 10.80 3.47
CA THR A 58 2.27 11.11 2.30
C THR A 58 2.28 12.62 2.06
N LYS A 59 3.46 13.18 1.79
CA LYS A 59 3.63 14.61 1.45
C LYS A 59 2.93 14.94 0.14
N ASP A 60 2.56 16.20 -0.05
CA ASP A 60 2.11 16.68 -1.36
C ASP A 60 3.18 16.40 -2.41
N LYS A 61 2.76 15.86 -3.57
CA LYS A 61 3.64 15.35 -4.64
C LYS A 61 4.55 14.19 -4.20
N GLY A 62 4.38 13.67 -2.99
CA GLY A 62 5.00 12.44 -2.50
C GLY A 62 4.49 11.24 -3.28
N LYS A 63 5.36 10.22 -3.40
CA LYS A 63 5.11 9.06 -4.26
C LYS A 63 4.56 7.90 -3.43
N VAL A 64 3.50 7.27 -3.92
CA VAL A 64 2.99 5.99 -3.40
C VAL A 64 3.28 4.92 -4.45
N VAL A 65 3.94 3.85 -4.04
CA VAL A 65 4.19 2.67 -4.87
C VAL A 65 3.43 1.50 -4.29
N ILE A 66 2.61 0.88 -5.13
CA ILE A 66 1.79 -0.25 -4.76
C ILE A 66 2.23 -1.45 -5.58
N LEU A 67 2.53 -2.55 -4.90
CA LEU A 67 2.76 -3.86 -5.50
C LEU A 67 1.62 -4.76 -5.03
N GLU A 68 0.96 -5.45 -5.96
CA GLU A 68 -0.21 -6.27 -5.63
C GLU A 68 -0.32 -7.53 -6.48
N TRP A 69 -1.10 -8.48 -5.98
CA TRP A 69 -1.44 -9.71 -6.68
C TRP A 69 -2.43 -9.44 -7.82
N LYS A 70 -2.15 -9.99 -9.01
CA LYS A 70 -3.14 -10.01 -10.09
C LYS A 70 -4.36 -10.80 -9.67
N LYS A 71 -5.54 -10.26 -9.97
CA LYS A 71 -6.83 -10.92 -9.74
C LYS A 71 -7.04 -12.03 -10.76
N GLN A 72 -6.41 -13.17 -10.51
CA GLN A 72 -6.48 -14.39 -11.31
C GLN A 72 -6.39 -15.61 -10.39
N PHE A 73 -6.89 -16.77 -10.83
CA PHE A 73 -6.80 -18.00 -10.04
C PHE A 73 -5.37 -18.53 -10.07
N GLU A 74 -4.76 -18.60 -8.89
CA GLU A 74 -3.44 -19.18 -8.67
C GLU A 74 -3.43 -19.92 -7.33
N GLU A 75 -2.63 -20.97 -7.23
CA GLU A 75 -2.41 -21.71 -5.98
C GLU A 75 -1.63 -20.87 -4.95
N ALA A 76 -0.68 -20.07 -5.43
CA ALA A 76 0.14 -19.21 -4.57
C ALA A 76 -0.54 -17.87 -4.29
N GLY A 77 -0.35 -17.36 -3.07
CA GLY A 77 -0.82 -16.05 -2.64
C GLY A 77 -2.19 -16.09 -1.95
N PRO A 78 -2.84 -14.93 -1.79
CA PRO A 78 -4.16 -14.85 -1.17
C PRO A 78 -5.23 -15.49 -2.07
N PRO A 79 -6.35 -15.94 -1.47
CA PRO A 79 -7.52 -16.39 -2.21
C PRO A 79 -7.98 -15.38 -3.27
N TYR A 80 -8.49 -15.87 -4.40
CA TYR A 80 -8.94 -15.03 -5.52
C TYR A 80 -9.90 -13.91 -5.09
N GLU A 81 -10.82 -14.20 -4.17
CA GLU A 81 -11.83 -13.25 -3.70
C GLU A 81 -11.25 -12.11 -2.86
N GLU A 82 -10.11 -12.33 -2.21
CA GLU A 82 -9.42 -11.29 -1.45
C GLU A 82 -8.64 -10.35 -2.39
N ARG A 83 -8.26 -10.82 -3.59
CA ARG A 83 -7.47 -10.03 -4.54
C ARG A 83 -8.25 -8.84 -5.11
N ILE A 84 -7.53 -7.74 -5.35
CA ILE A 84 -8.03 -6.56 -6.06
C ILE A 84 -7.38 -6.45 -7.44
N SER A 85 -8.21 -6.26 -8.48
CA SER A 85 -7.69 -6.09 -9.85
C SER A 85 -6.99 -4.73 -9.98
N GLN A 86 -5.96 -4.66 -10.85
CA GLN A 86 -5.28 -3.39 -11.11
C GLN A 86 -6.27 -2.30 -11.55
N VAL A 87 -7.25 -2.64 -12.40
CA VAL A 87 -8.26 -1.71 -12.92
C VAL A 87 -9.12 -1.14 -11.79
N ASP A 88 -9.55 -1.97 -10.84
CA ASP A 88 -10.39 -1.51 -9.73
C ASP A 88 -9.59 -0.66 -8.75
N LEU A 89 -8.34 -1.03 -8.46
CA LEU A 89 -7.47 -0.22 -7.59
C LEU A 89 -7.17 1.15 -8.22
N VAL A 90 -6.96 1.22 -9.54
CA VAL A 90 -6.77 2.49 -10.25
C VAL A 90 -7.99 3.40 -10.14
N LYS A 91 -9.21 2.86 -10.27
CA LYS A 91 -10.45 3.63 -10.08
C LYS A 91 -10.56 4.19 -8.67
N ILE A 92 -10.19 3.41 -7.66
CA ILE A 92 -10.18 3.87 -6.26
C ILE A 92 -9.16 4.98 -6.08
N LEU A 93 -7.94 4.82 -6.61
CA LEU A 93 -6.89 5.84 -6.53
C LEU A 93 -7.31 7.15 -7.21
N ASP A 94 -7.95 7.07 -8.38
CA ASP A 94 -8.50 8.23 -9.08
C ASP A 94 -9.60 8.92 -8.27
N LYS A 95 -10.53 8.15 -7.69
CA LYS A 95 -11.57 8.67 -6.78
C LYS A 95 -10.97 9.39 -5.57
N LEU A 96 -9.84 8.89 -5.05
CA LEU A 96 -9.10 9.50 -3.94
C LEU A 96 -8.13 10.59 -4.39
N ASP A 97 -8.21 11.03 -5.64
CA ASP A 97 -7.46 12.15 -6.19
C ASP A 97 -5.93 11.94 -6.13
N PHE A 98 -5.48 10.70 -6.38
CA PHE A 98 -4.09 10.41 -6.70
C PHE A 98 -3.83 10.61 -8.20
N SER A 99 -2.63 11.07 -8.57
CA SER A 99 -2.19 11.13 -9.95
C SER A 99 -1.42 9.86 -10.31
N ILE A 100 -1.96 9.00 -11.18
CA ILE A 100 -1.24 7.81 -11.66
C ILE A 100 -0.09 8.24 -12.58
N VAL A 101 1.13 7.81 -12.26
CA VAL A 101 2.35 8.07 -13.04
C VAL A 101 2.70 6.88 -13.92
N GLU A 102 2.61 5.68 -13.36
CA GLU A 102 2.96 4.44 -14.05
C GLU A 102 2.11 3.29 -13.49
N GLN A 103 1.72 2.36 -14.35
CA GLN A 103 1.12 1.09 -13.93
C GLN A 103 1.50 0.00 -14.93
N GLY A 104 1.54 -1.24 -14.47
CA GLY A 104 1.77 -2.39 -15.35
C GLY A 104 2.12 -3.63 -14.58
N ASP A 105 2.46 -4.68 -15.33
CA ASP A 105 2.84 -5.96 -14.76
C ASP A 105 4.29 -5.93 -14.27
N ILE A 106 4.54 -6.58 -13.14
CA ILE A 106 5.91 -6.86 -12.65
C ILE A 106 6.35 -8.22 -13.17
N ASN A 107 5.46 -9.21 -13.07
CA ASN A 107 5.67 -10.58 -13.52
C ASN A 107 4.30 -11.23 -13.82
N GLN A 108 4.26 -12.55 -13.93
CA GLN A 108 3.02 -13.27 -14.25
C GLN A 108 1.94 -13.13 -13.17
N SER A 109 2.31 -12.96 -11.90
CA SER A 109 1.39 -12.98 -10.76
C SER A 109 1.17 -11.63 -10.11
N HIS A 110 2.01 -10.63 -10.38
CA HIS A 110 1.97 -9.35 -9.68
C HIS A 110 1.98 -8.15 -10.63
N TYR A 111 1.31 -7.09 -10.21
CA TYR A 111 1.30 -5.79 -10.88
C TYR A 111 1.84 -4.70 -9.95
N LYS A 112 2.20 -3.57 -10.56
CA LYS A 112 2.56 -2.33 -9.86
C LYS A 112 1.65 -1.17 -10.27
N ILE A 113 1.48 -0.24 -9.35
CA ILE A 113 0.96 1.10 -9.61
C ILE A 113 1.87 2.10 -8.89
N ILE A 114 2.27 3.15 -9.58
CA ILE A 114 3.02 4.29 -9.04
C ILE A 114 2.14 5.52 -9.21
N CYS A 115 1.85 6.20 -8.12
CA CYS A 115 1.06 7.42 -8.13
C CYS A 115 1.67 8.51 -7.24
N LEU A 116 1.24 9.75 -7.46
CA LEU A 116 1.60 10.90 -6.64
C LEU A 116 0.37 11.36 -5.86
N LYS A 117 0.56 11.73 -4.59
CA LYS A 117 -0.44 12.54 -3.88
C LYS A 117 -0.54 13.89 -4.59
N LYS A 118 -1.76 14.30 -4.95
CA LYS A 118 -2.04 15.66 -5.41
C LYS A 118 -2.07 16.64 -4.25
#